data_AF-A0A553PGF3-F1
#
_entry.id   AF-A0A553PGF3-F1
#
_cell.length_a   1.000
_cell.length_b   1.000
_cell.length_c   1.000
_cell.angle_alpha   90.00
_cell.angle_beta   90.00
_cell.angle_gamma   90.00
#
_symmetry.space_group_name_H-M   'P 1'
#
loop_
_entity.id
_entity.type
_entity.pdbx_description
1 polymer ?
#
loop_
_entity_poly.entity_id
_entity_poly.type
_entity_poly.pdbx_seq_one_letter_code
_entity_poly.pdbx_strand_id
1 'polypeptide(L)'
;MTRLKKTLCLESYDCIGFDLDHTLCRYNVGPMVRLEFDLLAEFLVEKKGYDPAIRSKDFDQDLDFVCKGLTLDCERGNLLRLHYDGFVLAACHGTKRLSDQEIERVYGRCRKQHPGHEFSRHLRENGPQKLIEFSPLLHSFMDYFDIAAPLLCARVVDVLDQINNGGKPMEEYFFWPDIHEGLKDMFLRTNFASDQGGYFPELKAHPEKYILKRSPEFREWLKMLRANGKYLYVITGSHFDFASHVASYALGDDWKDLFDIVIFFARKPSFFVEKRPFWRLEGAKEVESLEGWEDLETGDYYSQGNWNDLNEFFEYATEWQPSTSLYFGDNVMQDVLAPKKFTTTVDCIAVSEELIAEGMLNHPPSHTHTKDIVSTLWGSYFFYPDSRIIKKKGSVVMGRASSFRNWSNHQQDSTGTEGRSKTPRNTTTPTSSQAMEDEVNRAMNLRRVASLKKSDPADPTILTPSEVIQRSSANKMTMPGSSKSFDGSVLNSGRRSDTPTQAPDDLPKSVSADSVAELVKGTDRINTLWGCLIRDYAKMCIPDLQVFVDYPIDFQFPAFGRDKNGTLVGSGFFPAEPLSLHTNVPIVCLTD
;
A
#
# COMPACT_ATOMS: atom_id res chain seq x y z
N MET A 1 1.81 4.11 -38.97
CA MET A 1 1.23 5.25 -38.24
C MET A 1 0.13 4.74 -37.34
N THR A 2 0.44 4.39 -36.10
CA THR A 2 -0.54 3.89 -35.12
C THR A 2 -1.39 5.06 -34.65
N ARG A 3 -2.68 5.05 -35.01
CA ARG A 3 -3.68 6.01 -34.53
C ARG A 3 -3.69 5.91 -33.00
N LEU A 4 -3.51 7.03 -32.28
CA LEU A 4 -3.64 7.07 -30.82
C LEU A 4 -4.96 6.39 -30.43
N LYS A 5 -4.93 5.21 -29.81
CA LYS A 5 -6.13 4.64 -29.18
C LYS A 5 -6.29 5.37 -27.85
N LYS A 6 -7.05 6.48 -27.90
CA LYS A 6 -7.53 7.24 -26.73
C LYS A 6 -8.59 6.48 -25.93
N THR A 7 -8.97 5.30 -26.42
CA THR A 7 -10.00 4.46 -25.87
C THR A 7 -9.48 3.04 -25.66
N LEU A 8 -10.13 2.33 -24.74
CA LEU A 8 -9.99 0.91 -24.48
C LEU A 8 -11.31 0.22 -24.85
N CYS A 9 -11.23 -0.95 -25.47
CA CYS A 9 -12.37 -1.75 -25.89
C CYS A 9 -12.05 -3.20 -25.57
N LEU A 10 -12.91 -3.87 -24.79
CA LEU A 10 -12.68 -5.23 -24.31
C LEU A 10 -12.65 -6.23 -25.48
N GLU A 11 -13.44 -5.99 -26.52
CA GLU A 11 -13.47 -6.82 -27.73
C GLU A 11 -12.11 -6.88 -28.44
N SER A 12 -11.27 -5.84 -28.27
CA SER A 12 -9.95 -5.76 -28.91
C SER A 12 -8.87 -6.65 -28.27
N TYR A 13 -9.16 -7.33 -27.16
CA TYR A 13 -8.24 -8.22 -26.47
C TYR A 13 -8.67 -9.68 -26.64
N ASP A 14 -7.72 -10.60 -26.73
CA ASP A 14 -7.99 -12.04 -26.88
C ASP A 14 -8.12 -12.70 -25.51
N CYS A 15 -7.29 -12.25 -24.56
CA CYS A 15 -7.24 -12.77 -23.21
C CYS A 15 -7.56 -11.66 -22.20
N ILE A 16 -8.33 -11.99 -21.18
CA ILE A 16 -8.67 -11.06 -20.10
C ILE A 16 -8.33 -11.72 -18.76
N GLY A 17 -7.37 -11.12 -18.07
CA GLY A 17 -6.81 -11.63 -16.84
C GLY A 17 -7.16 -10.80 -15.62
N PHE A 18 -7.19 -11.45 -14.47
CA PHE A 18 -7.52 -10.77 -13.22
C PHE A 18 -6.61 -11.22 -12.08
N ASP A 19 -6.23 -10.28 -11.22
CA ASP A 19 -5.91 -10.62 -9.84
C ASP A 19 -7.18 -11.06 -9.09
N LEU A 20 -7.00 -11.80 -8.01
CA LEU A 20 -8.10 -12.29 -7.19
C LEU A 20 -8.47 -11.31 -6.07
N ASP A 21 -7.59 -11.16 -5.08
CA ASP A 21 -7.86 -10.40 -3.86
C ASP A 21 -7.91 -8.90 -4.16
N HIS A 22 -8.92 -8.20 -3.63
CA HIS A 22 -9.21 -6.77 -3.91
C HIS A 22 -9.46 -6.41 -5.39
N THR A 23 -9.53 -7.41 -6.28
CA THR A 23 -9.82 -7.24 -7.70
C THR A 23 -11.07 -8.02 -8.10
N LEU A 24 -11.00 -9.34 -8.29
CA LEU A 24 -12.19 -10.17 -8.50
C LEU A 24 -13.00 -10.32 -7.22
N CYS A 25 -12.36 -10.52 -6.08
CA CYS A 25 -12.98 -10.70 -4.78
C CYS A 25 -12.74 -9.47 -3.92
N ARG A 26 -13.81 -8.81 -3.48
CA ARG A 26 -13.73 -7.61 -2.65
C ARG A 26 -13.92 -7.96 -1.19
N TYR A 27 -13.38 -7.11 -0.32
CA TYR A 27 -13.42 -7.28 1.12
C TYR A 27 -14.14 -6.12 1.81
N ASN A 28 -14.73 -6.40 2.97
CA ASN A 28 -15.19 -5.38 3.89
C ASN A 28 -13.96 -4.78 4.59
N VAL A 29 -13.39 -3.73 3.99
CA VAL A 29 -12.13 -3.10 4.44
C VAL A 29 -12.16 -2.71 5.92
N GLY A 30 -13.27 -2.15 6.41
CA GLY A 30 -13.37 -1.69 7.80
C GLY A 30 -13.18 -2.79 8.85
N PRO A 31 -14.00 -3.87 8.86
CA PRO A 31 -13.77 -5.01 9.74
C PRO A 31 -12.40 -5.67 9.56
N MET A 32 -11.92 -5.74 8.32
CA MET A 32 -10.64 -6.38 7.99
C MET A 32 -9.44 -5.64 8.59
N VAL A 33 -9.33 -4.32 8.39
CA VAL A 33 -8.20 -3.54 8.91
C VAL A 33 -8.12 -3.55 10.44
N ARG A 34 -9.28 -3.61 11.12
CA ARG A 34 -9.35 -3.73 12.59
C ARG A 34 -8.81 -5.07 13.06
N LEU A 35 -9.19 -6.16 12.40
CA LEU A 35 -8.67 -7.50 12.69
C LEU A 35 -7.15 -7.56 12.49
N GLU A 36 -6.66 -7.05 11.37
CA GLU A 36 -5.22 -7.01 11.06
C GLU A 36 -4.44 -6.19 12.11
N PHE A 37 -4.96 -5.02 12.48
CA PHE A 37 -4.36 -4.19 13.50
C PHE A 37 -4.25 -4.94 14.84
N ASP A 38 -5.36 -5.53 15.30
CA ASP A 38 -5.42 -6.22 16.59
C ASP A 38 -4.45 -7.41 16.64
N LEU A 39 -4.43 -8.24 15.60
CA LEU A 39 -3.55 -9.40 15.50
C LEU A 39 -2.07 -8.99 15.43
N LEU A 40 -1.74 -7.98 14.63
CA LEU A 40 -0.36 -7.49 14.52
C LEU A 40 0.10 -6.86 15.85
N ALA A 41 -0.75 -6.08 16.50
CA ALA A 41 -0.43 -5.46 17.79
C ALA A 41 -0.25 -6.51 18.89
N GLU A 42 -1.11 -7.53 18.93
CA GLU A 42 -1.01 -8.67 19.85
C GLU A 42 0.29 -9.44 19.63
N PHE A 43 0.63 -9.74 18.38
CA PHE A 43 1.90 -10.38 18.04
C PHE A 43 3.11 -9.60 18.59
N LEU A 44 3.13 -8.28 18.40
CA LEU A 44 4.23 -7.44 18.87
C LEU A 44 4.32 -7.41 20.40
N VAL A 45 3.19 -7.28 21.10
CA VAL A 45 3.18 -7.25 22.57
C VAL A 45 3.56 -8.62 23.13
N GLU A 46 2.90 -9.68 22.70
CA GLU A 46 3.00 -10.99 23.34
C GLU A 46 4.23 -11.80 22.88
N LYS A 47 4.55 -11.78 21.58
CA LYS A 47 5.67 -12.57 21.03
C LYS A 47 6.96 -11.77 20.91
N LYS A 48 6.89 -10.44 20.77
CA LYS A 48 8.08 -9.57 20.62
C LYS A 48 8.38 -8.70 21.84
N GLY A 49 7.46 -8.64 22.82
CA GLY A 49 7.67 -7.93 24.09
C GLY A 49 7.61 -6.41 23.96
N TYR A 50 6.92 -5.87 22.96
CA TYR A 50 6.66 -4.43 22.87
C TYR A 50 5.74 -3.98 24.01
N ASP A 51 5.86 -2.70 24.37
CA ASP A 51 5.02 -2.11 25.42
C ASP A 51 3.53 -2.19 25.02
N PRO A 52 2.64 -2.69 25.90
CA PRO A 52 1.20 -2.72 25.66
C PRO A 52 0.59 -1.36 25.28
N ALA A 53 1.27 -0.25 25.56
CA ALA A 53 0.88 1.10 25.17
C ALA A 53 0.62 1.25 23.66
N ILE A 54 1.23 0.44 22.78
CA ILE A 54 0.93 0.47 21.33
C ILE A 54 -0.54 0.08 21.03
N ARG A 55 -1.19 -0.61 21.96
CA ARG A 55 -2.63 -0.97 21.93
C ARG A 55 -3.51 -0.04 22.79
N SER A 56 -2.93 0.84 23.59
CA SER A 56 -3.67 1.56 24.64
C SER A 56 -4.72 2.55 24.13
N LYS A 57 -4.53 3.07 22.92
CA LYS A 57 -5.51 3.90 22.24
C LYS A 57 -6.42 3.04 21.38
N ASP A 58 -7.70 3.33 21.45
CA ASP A 58 -8.69 2.81 20.50
C ASP A 58 -8.20 3.04 19.06
N PHE A 59 -8.27 2.01 18.22
CA PHE A 59 -7.87 2.09 16.81
C PHE A 59 -8.66 3.18 16.09
N ASP A 60 -9.96 3.27 16.34
CA ASP A 60 -10.85 4.18 15.63
C ASP A 60 -10.58 5.67 15.92
N GLN A 61 -9.88 5.98 17.01
CA GLN A 61 -9.45 7.35 17.30
C GLN A 61 -8.33 7.84 16.40
N ASP A 62 -7.49 6.93 15.89
CA ASP A 62 -6.38 7.25 15.00
C ASP A 62 -6.67 6.78 13.55
N LEU A 63 -7.93 6.47 13.22
CA LEU A 63 -8.32 5.94 11.91
C LEU A 63 -7.90 6.85 10.74
N ASP A 64 -7.95 8.18 10.92
CA ASP A 64 -7.52 9.16 9.91
C ASP A 64 -6.01 9.07 9.57
N PHE A 65 -5.21 8.36 10.38
CA PHE A 65 -3.81 8.08 10.07
C PHE A 65 -3.64 6.95 9.04
N VAL A 66 -4.61 6.04 8.94
CA VAL A 66 -4.56 4.85 8.08
C VAL A 66 -4.85 5.24 6.63
N CYS A 67 -3.95 4.88 5.71
CA CYS A 67 -4.13 5.14 4.29
C CYS A 67 -3.18 4.28 3.44
N LYS A 68 -3.66 3.83 2.27
CA LYS A 68 -2.84 3.11 1.27
C LYS A 68 -1.79 4.02 0.64
N GLY A 69 -0.64 3.46 0.30
CA GLY A 69 0.44 4.13 -0.44
C GLY A 69 1.37 5.01 0.40
N LEU A 70 1.48 4.76 1.70
CA LEU A 70 2.51 5.37 2.55
C LEU A 70 3.82 4.60 2.46
N THR A 71 4.94 5.29 2.68
CA THR A 71 6.28 4.70 2.71
C THR A 71 6.93 4.92 4.07
N LEU A 72 7.32 3.87 4.77
CA LEU A 72 8.13 3.91 5.99
C LEU A 72 9.61 4.13 5.65
N ASP A 73 10.19 5.19 6.20
CA ASP A 73 11.63 5.30 6.44
C ASP A 73 11.95 4.55 7.74
N CYS A 74 12.47 3.33 7.59
CA CYS A 74 12.73 2.41 8.69
C CYS A 74 13.85 2.91 9.60
N GLU A 75 14.82 3.65 9.04
CA GLU A 75 15.97 4.18 9.78
C GLU A 75 15.52 5.32 10.70
N ARG A 76 14.65 6.22 10.21
CA ARG A 76 14.26 7.46 10.91
C ARG A 76 12.91 7.38 11.62
N GLY A 77 12.20 6.25 11.55
CA GLY A 77 10.89 6.09 12.18
C GLY A 77 9.82 7.03 11.61
N ASN A 78 9.90 7.33 10.30
CA ASN A 78 9.01 8.30 9.66
C ASN A 78 8.12 7.64 8.60
N LEU A 79 6.83 7.98 8.59
CA LEU A 79 5.93 7.63 7.51
C LEU A 79 5.88 8.78 6.51
N LEU A 80 5.96 8.47 5.22
CA LEU A 80 6.13 9.43 4.14
C LEU A 80 5.01 9.30 3.10
N ARG A 81 4.50 10.45 2.66
CA ARG A 81 3.82 10.58 1.37
C ARG A 81 4.84 11.10 0.36
N LEU A 82 5.15 10.29 -0.65
CA LEU A 82 6.15 10.62 -1.66
C LEU A 82 5.51 11.16 -2.93
N HIS A 83 6.16 12.16 -3.51
CA HIS A 83 5.96 12.57 -4.89
C HIS A 83 6.58 11.53 -5.83
N TYR A 84 6.12 11.49 -7.09
CA TYR A 84 6.66 10.60 -8.13
C TYR A 84 8.18 10.66 -8.35
N ASP A 85 8.81 11.79 -8.06
CA ASP A 85 10.27 11.98 -8.19
C ASP A 85 11.04 11.74 -6.88
N GLY A 86 10.36 11.23 -5.86
CA GLY A 86 10.88 10.95 -4.51
C GLY A 86 10.97 12.16 -3.59
N PHE A 87 10.40 13.31 -3.95
CA PHE A 87 10.25 14.45 -3.03
C PHE A 87 9.25 14.11 -1.91
N VAL A 88 9.60 14.39 -0.65
CA VAL A 88 8.68 14.19 0.50
C VAL A 88 7.59 15.27 0.52
N LEU A 89 6.37 14.88 0.15
CA LEU A 89 5.18 15.75 0.14
C LEU A 89 4.67 15.99 1.57
N ALA A 90 4.58 14.92 2.35
CA ALA A 90 4.18 14.94 3.76
C ALA A 90 4.97 13.89 4.54
N ALA A 91 5.14 14.12 5.84
CA ALA A 91 5.72 13.13 6.74
C ALA A 91 5.12 13.21 8.15
N CYS A 92 5.10 12.07 8.82
CA CYS A 92 4.86 11.95 10.26
C CYS A 92 6.06 11.25 10.91
N HIS A 93 6.46 11.73 12.08
CA HIS A 93 7.37 11.03 12.98
C HIS A 93 6.54 10.44 14.11
N GLY A 94 6.51 9.11 14.21
CA GLY A 94 5.44 8.46 14.96
C GLY A 94 4.06 8.92 14.46
N THR A 95 3.13 9.21 15.37
CA THR A 95 1.80 9.74 15.00
C THR A 95 1.81 11.27 14.76
N LYS A 96 2.92 11.96 15.03
CA LYS A 96 3.01 13.41 14.92
C LYS A 96 3.34 13.85 13.49
N ARG A 97 2.45 14.63 12.89
CA ARG A 97 2.71 15.32 11.61
C ARG A 97 3.89 16.29 11.71
N LEU A 98 4.80 16.20 10.75
CA LEU A 98 5.93 17.13 10.62
C LEU A 98 5.53 18.36 9.78
N SER A 99 5.96 19.53 10.24
CA SER A 99 5.89 20.77 9.46
C SER A 99 6.87 20.75 8.30
N ASP A 100 6.62 21.62 7.31
CA ASP A 100 7.50 21.78 6.16
C ASP A 100 8.98 22.03 6.53
N GLN A 101 9.22 22.76 7.62
CA GLN A 101 10.57 23.04 8.13
C GLN A 101 11.19 21.84 8.82
N GLU A 102 10.41 21.05 9.57
CA GLU A 102 10.88 19.80 10.17
C GLU A 102 11.27 18.79 9.09
N ILE A 103 10.45 18.65 8.04
CA ILE A 103 10.76 17.79 6.89
C ILE A 103 12.06 18.24 6.21
N GLU A 104 12.25 19.54 5.99
CA GLU A 104 13.48 20.09 5.40
C GLU A 104 14.72 19.91 6.30
N ARG A 105 14.56 19.85 7.63
CA ARG A 105 15.66 19.54 8.57
C ARG A 105 16.08 18.07 8.47
N VAL A 106 15.10 17.16 8.33
CA VAL A 106 15.37 15.71 8.26
C VAL A 106 15.87 15.29 6.89
N TYR A 107 15.27 15.79 5.81
CA TYR A 107 15.50 15.32 4.43
C TYR A 107 16.17 16.36 3.52
N GLY A 108 16.73 17.41 4.13
CA GLY A 108 17.36 18.53 3.44
C GLY A 108 16.37 19.49 2.78
N ARG A 109 16.86 20.66 2.36
CA ARG A 109 16.04 21.71 1.72
C ARG A 109 15.31 21.26 0.46
N CYS A 110 15.87 20.29 -0.28
CA CYS A 110 15.24 19.71 -1.46
C CYS A 110 14.29 18.55 -1.14
N ARG A 111 14.20 18.12 0.13
CA ARG A 111 13.44 16.96 0.62
C ARG A 111 13.70 15.67 -0.15
N LYS A 112 14.94 15.50 -0.57
CA LYS A 112 15.45 14.36 -1.35
C LYS A 112 16.78 13.85 -0.81
N GLN A 113 17.28 14.38 0.32
CA GLN A 113 18.48 13.86 0.99
C GLN A 113 18.11 12.61 1.81
N HIS A 114 17.46 11.65 1.14
CA HIS A 114 17.09 10.34 1.65
C HIS A 114 16.89 9.38 0.47
N PRO A 115 16.82 8.06 0.71
CA PRO A 115 16.74 7.07 -0.36
C PRO A 115 15.49 7.18 -1.24
N GLY A 116 14.47 7.97 -0.90
CA GLY A 116 13.21 8.04 -1.67
C GLY A 116 13.39 8.52 -3.10
N HIS A 117 14.34 9.43 -3.36
CA HIS A 117 14.65 9.85 -4.72
C HIS A 117 15.22 8.71 -5.57
N GLU A 118 16.10 7.92 -4.99
CA GLU A 118 16.71 6.74 -5.61
C GLU A 118 15.70 5.61 -5.76
N PHE A 119 14.87 5.38 -4.74
CA PHE A 119 13.76 4.43 -4.73
C PHE A 119 12.76 4.70 -5.86
N SER A 120 12.26 5.93 -5.96
CA SER A 120 11.34 6.30 -7.04
C SER A 120 12.01 6.21 -8.42
N ARG A 121 13.31 6.54 -8.52
CA ARG A 121 14.08 6.34 -9.76
C ARG A 121 14.16 4.86 -10.13
N HIS A 122 14.51 4.00 -9.18
CA HIS A 122 14.65 2.56 -9.38
C HIS A 122 13.34 1.94 -9.86
N LEU A 123 12.19 2.29 -9.26
CA LEU A 123 10.88 1.83 -9.74
C LEU A 123 10.66 2.19 -11.21
N ARG A 124 10.96 3.43 -11.61
CA ARG A 124 10.79 3.88 -13.00
C ARG A 124 11.76 3.24 -13.99
N GLU A 125 13.00 3.00 -13.57
CA GLU A 125 14.08 2.49 -14.44
C GLU A 125 14.13 0.97 -14.47
N ASN A 126 14.03 0.31 -13.32
CA ASN A 126 14.16 -1.14 -13.16
C ASN A 126 12.88 -1.86 -12.75
N GLY A 127 11.80 -1.14 -12.38
CA GLY A 127 10.57 -1.77 -11.91
C GLY A 127 10.71 -2.23 -10.45
N PRO A 128 9.88 -3.19 -10.00
CA PRO A 128 9.95 -3.69 -8.63
C PRO A 128 11.09 -4.68 -8.35
N GLN A 129 11.83 -5.12 -9.37
CA GLN A 129 12.91 -6.08 -9.19
C GLN A 129 13.99 -5.53 -8.25
N LYS A 130 14.48 -6.37 -7.32
CA LYS A 130 15.58 -6.05 -6.39
C LYS A 130 15.34 -4.78 -5.55
N LEU A 131 14.11 -4.33 -5.40
CA LEU A 131 13.80 -3.09 -4.68
C LEU A 131 14.20 -3.16 -3.20
N ILE A 132 13.99 -4.31 -2.56
CA ILE A 132 14.37 -4.55 -1.17
C ILE A 132 15.91 -4.59 -1.01
N GLU A 133 16.62 -5.19 -1.95
CA GLU A 133 18.10 -5.19 -1.94
C GLU A 133 18.67 -3.78 -2.16
N PHE A 134 17.99 -2.99 -3.01
CA PHE A 134 18.42 -1.64 -3.36
C PHE A 134 18.12 -0.61 -2.27
N SER A 135 16.97 -0.71 -1.61
CA SER A 135 16.52 0.24 -0.59
C SER A 135 15.95 -0.49 0.63
N PRO A 136 16.79 -1.20 1.41
CA PRO A 136 16.34 -1.97 2.57
C PRO A 136 15.75 -1.09 3.69
N LEU A 137 16.00 0.22 3.62
CA LEU A 137 15.53 1.21 4.58
C LEU A 137 14.12 1.72 4.28
N LEU A 138 13.55 1.42 3.11
CA LEU A 138 12.22 1.87 2.73
C LEU A 138 11.26 0.69 2.55
N HIS A 139 10.09 0.81 3.15
CA HIS A 139 8.97 -0.11 2.92
C HIS A 139 7.72 0.66 2.53
N SER A 140 6.99 0.22 1.50
CA SER A 140 5.76 0.88 1.06
C SER A 140 4.56 -0.03 1.30
N PHE A 141 3.55 0.50 1.97
CA PHE A 141 2.30 -0.20 2.29
C PHE A 141 1.30 0.04 1.17
N MET A 142 1.05 -1.00 0.38
CA MET A 142 0.41 -0.90 -0.93
C MET A 142 -0.87 -1.70 -1.04
N ASP A 143 -1.20 -2.50 -0.04
CA ASP A 143 -2.30 -3.44 -0.08
C ASP A 143 -3.19 -3.25 1.14
N TYR A 144 -4.46 -3.62 1.04
CA TYR A 144 -5.32 -3.53 2.22
C TYR A 144 -4.93 -4.53 3.31
N PHE A 145 -4.16 -5.57 2.99
CA PHE A 145 -3.60 -6.53 3.95
C PHE A 145 -2.44 -5.98 4.81
N ASP A 146 -1.86 -4.84 4.42
CA ASP A 146 -0.79 -4.18 5.18
C ASP A 146 -1.16 -2.77 5.64
N ILE A 147 -2.39 -2.32 5.38
CA ILE A 147 -2.83 -0.94 5.60
C ILE A 147 -2.90 -0.57 7.09
N ALA A 148 -3.07 -1.55 7.99
CA ALA A 148 -3.02 -1.36 9.43
C ALA A 148 -1.58 -1.12 9.97
N ALA A 149 -0.57 -1.67 9.30
CA ALA A 149 0.81 -1.64 9.78
C ALA A 149 1.42 -0.23 9.90
N PRO A 150 1.18 0.75 9.01
CA PRO A 150 1.64 2.13 9.19
C PRO A 150 1.32 2.74 10.55
N LEU A 151 0.09 2.54 11.05
CA LEU A 151 -0.33 3.08 12.34
C LEU A 151 0.43 2.41 13.49
N LEU A 152 0.63 1.09 13.44
CA LEU A 152 1.44 0.41 14.45
C LEU A 152 2.90 0.84 14.41
N CYS A 153 3.48 1.01 13.22
CA CYS A 153 4.82 1.58 13.08
C CYS A 153 4.92 2.94 13.78
N ALA A 154 3.91 3.80 13.55
CA ALA A 154 3.85 5.12 14.16
C ALA A 154 3.72 5.07 15.69
N ARG A 155 2.84 4.20 16.22
CA ARG A 155 2.67 4.03 17.68
C ARG A 155 3.90 3.43 18.35
N VAL A 156 4.60 2.52 17.68
CA VAL A 156 5.89 1.99 18.15
C VAL A 156 6.91 3.11 18.28
N VAL A 157 7.04 3.98 17.27
CA VAL A 157 7.94 5.15 17.33
C VAL A 157 7.58 6.07 18.49
N ASP A 158 6.29 6.41 18.67
CA ASP A 158 5.84 7.25 19.80
C ASP A 158 6.26 6.67 21.17
N VAL A 159 6.09 5.37 21.36
CA VAL A 159 6.46 4.67 22.60
C VAL A 159 7.97 4.66 22.79
N LEU A 160 8.73 4.34 21.75
CA LEU A 160 10.20 4.31 21.80
C LEU A 160 10.76 5.69 22.16
N ASP A 161 10.21 6.76 21.59
CA ASP A 161 10.57 8.13 21.90
C ASP A 161 10.24 8.49 23.36
N GLN A 162 9.06 8.11 23.85
CA GLN A 162 8.67 8.35 25.24
C GLN A 162 9.64 7.69 26.22
N ILE A 163 10.05 6.46 25.94
CA ILE A 163 11.06 5.73 26.73
C ILE A 163 12.44 6.40 26.58
N ASN A 164 12.74 6.97 25.42
CA ASN A 164 14.02 7.62 25.13
C ASN A 164 14.10 9.06 25.70
N ASN A 165 14.74 9.21 26.85
CA ASN A 165 15.06 10.51 27.47
C ASN A 165 13.86 11.47 27.57
N GLY A 166 12.66 10.94 27.76
CA GLY A 166 11.44 11.72 27.99
C GLY A 166 10.80 12.30 26.72
N GLY A 167 10.74 11.54 25.63
CA GLY A 167 10.05 11.94 24.40
C GLY A 167 10.94 12.50 23.30
N LYS A 168 12.26 12.23 23.34
CA LYS A 168 13.17 12.67 22.27
C LYS A 168 13.26 11.59 21.20
N PRO A 169 13.30 11.97 19.90
CA PRO A 169 13.58 11.04 18.83
C PRO A 169 14.87 10.25 19.07
N MET A 170 14.85 8.97 18.71
CA MET A 170 16.05 8.13 18.65
C MET A 170 16.93 8.55 17.47
N GLU A 171 18.22 8.22 17.51
CA GLU A 171 19.11 8.43 16.36
C GLU A 171 18.74 7.50 15.19
N GLU A 172 18.39 6.25 15.50
CA GLU A 172 17.98 5.22 14.55
C GLU A 172 16.89 4.33 15.16
N TYR A 173 16.04 3.75 14.31
CA TYR A 173 14.97 2.82 14.69
C TYR A 173 15.20 1.43 14.10
N PHE A 174 14.86 0.38 14.86
CA PHE A 174 15.00 -1.01 14.42
C PHE A 174 13.81 -1.89 14.87
N PHE A 175 12.61 -1.52 14.43
CA PHE A 175 11.38 -2.27 14.72
C PHE A 175 10.78 -2.95 13.48
N TRP A 176 11.09 -2.48 12.26
CA TRP A 176 10.48 -2.99 11.03
C TRP A 176 10.61 -4.53 10.86
N PRO A 177 11.76 -5.18 11.17
CA PRO A 177 11.86 -6.63 11.08
C PRO A 177 10.80 -7.38 11.91
N ASP A 178 10.41 -6.85 13.08
CA ASP A 178 9.39 -7.47 13.93
C ASP A 178 7.97 -7.27 13.39
N ILE A 179 7.68 -6.07 12.89
CA ILE A 179 6.41 -5.77 12.22
C ILE A 179 6.24 -6.71 11.02
N HIS A 180 7.29 -6.83 10.20
CA HIS A 180 7.29 -7.71 9.04
C HIS A 180 7.16 -9.19 9.43
N GLU A 181 7.74 -9.63 10.53
CA GLU A 181 7.54 -10.98 11.05
C GLU A 181 6.10 -11.20 11.53
N GLY A 182 5.47 -10.20 12.16
CA GLY A 182 4.06 -10.26 12.55
C GLY A 182 3.11 -10.35 11.35
N LEU A 183 3.35 -9.55 10.30
CA LEU A 183 2.63 -9.65 9.04
C LEU A 183 2.80 -11.04 8.41
N LYS A 184 4.02 -11.59 8.44
CA LYS A 184 4.28 -12.96 7.98
C LYS A 184 3.55 -14.01 8.83
N ASP A 185 3.52 -13.88 10.15
CA ASP A 185 2.81 -14.79 11.05
C ASP A 185 1.30 -14.78 10.78
N MET A 186 0.73 -13.60 10.50
CA MET A 186 -0.69 -13.47 10.18
C MET A 186 -1.06 -14.16 8.86
N PHE A 187 -0.26 -13.96 7.81
CA PHE A 187 -0.56 -14.43 6.45
C PHE A 187 0.27 -15.64 6.00
N LEU A 188 0.94 -16.34 6.92
CA LEU A 188 1.73 -17.52 6.56
C LEU A 188 0.81 -18.57 5.95
N ARG A 189 1.06 -18.97 4.70
CA ARG A 189 0.18 -19.87 3.94
C ARG A 189 -0.25 -21.15 4.69
N THR A 190 0.62 -21.72 5.52
CA THR A 190 0.31 -22.93 6.29
C THR A 190 -0.73 -22.70 7.38
N ASN A 191 -0.95 -21.46 7.79
CA ASN A 191 -1.87 -21.08 8.84
C ASN A 191 -3.33 -21.23 8.41
N PHE A 192 -3.63 -21.17 7.11
CA PHE A 192 -4.99 -21.41 6.63
C PHE A 192 -5.43 -22.84 6.91
N ALA A 193 -4.63 -23.84 6.53
CA ALA A 193 -4.93 -25.25 6.77
C ALA A 193 -4.82 -25.68 8.24
N SER A 194 -4.00 -24.98 9.05
CA SER A 194 -3.76 -25.32 10.46
C SER A 194 -4.55 -24.49 11.47
N ASP A 195 -5.42 -23.59 10.99
CA ASP A 195 -6.22 -22.70 11.83
C ASP A 195 -5.36 -21.86 12.81
N GLN A 196 -4.26 -21.30 12.31
CA GLN A 196 -3.33 -20.47 13.08
C GLN A 196 -3.30 -19.01 12.58
N GLY A 197 -2.53 -18.15 13.25
CA GLY A 197 -2.30 -16.75 12.84
C GLY A 197 -3.48 -15.79 13.08
N GLY A 198 -4.62 -16.29 13.56
CA GLY A 198 -5.80 -15.50 13.92
C GLY A 198 -6.65 -15.04 12.74
N TYR A 199 -6.02 -14.54 11.66
CA TYR A 199 -6.72 -13.98 10.51
C TYR A 199 -7.55 -15.03 9.76
N PHE A 200 -6.92 -16.14 9.33
CA PHE A 200 -7.62 -17.17 8.57
C PHE A 200 -8.72 -17.89 9.37
N PRO A 201 -8.55 -18.26 10.66
CA PRO A 201 -9.63 -18.81 11.47
C PRO A 201 -10.85 -17.90 11.55
N GLU A 202 -10.64 -16.61 11.84
CA GLU A 202 -11.73 -15.63 11.96
C GLU A 202 -12.45 -15.42 10.62
N LEU A 203 -11.69 -15.29 9.52
CA LEU A 203 -12.26 -15.16 8.18
C LEU A 203 -13.07 -16.40 7.76
N LYS A 204 -12.59 -17.62 8.07
CA LYS A 204 -13.32 -18.86 7.75
C LYS A 204 -14.59 -19.03 8.58
N ALA A 205 -14.56 -18.61 9.85
CA ALA A 205 -15.72 -18.70 10.73
C ALA A 205 -16.81 -17.68 10.37
N HIS A 206 -16.40 -16.51 9.86
CA HIS A 206 -17.28 -15.38 9.59
C HIS A 206 -17.04 -14.74 8.21
N PRO A 207 -17.11 -15.50 7.10
CA PRO A 207 -16.78 -14.98 5.77
C PRO A 207 -17.66 -13.79 5.35
N GLU A 208 -18.91 -13.73 5.82
CA GLU A 208 -19.84 -12.62 5.59
C GLU A 208 -19.38 -11.28 6.17
N LYS A 209 -18.55 -11.32 7.20
CA LYS A 209 -17.99 -10.13 7.85
C LYS A 209 -16.83 -9.55 7.04
N TYR A 210 -16.12 -10.36 6.26
CA TYR A 210 -14.88 -9.96 5.61
C TYR A 210 -14.93 -9.96 4.09
N ILE A 211 -15.74 -10.80 3.47
CA ILE A 211 -15.78 -10.99 2.01
C ILE A 211 -17.11 -10.48 1.45
N LEU A 212 -17.03 -9.68 0.41
CA LEU A 212 -18.19 -9.17 -0.32
C LEU A 212 -18.57 -10.14 -1.44
N LYS A 213 -19.85 -10.49 -1.51
CA LYS A 213 -20.39 -11.28 -2.62
C LYS A 213 -20.48 -10.44 -3.89
N ARG A 214 -20.14 -11.05 -5.02
CA ARG A 214 -20.39 -10.48 -6.34
C ARG A 214 -21.85 -10.65 -6.73
N SER A 215 -22.32 -9.69 -7.54
CA SER A 215 -23.68 -9.71 -8.06
C SER A 215 -23.85 -10.84 -9.09
N PRO A 216 -25.06 -11.39 -9.26
CA PRO A 216 -25.35 -12.31 -10.36
C PRO A 216 -24.97 -11.73 -11.72
N GLU A 217 -25.22 -10.44 -11.94
CA GLU A 217 -24.92 -9.72 -13.17
C GLU A 217 -23.41 -9.69 -13.46
N PHE A 218 -22.57 -9.59 -12.43
CA PHE A 218 -21.11 -9.70 -12.58
C PHE A 218 -20.68 -11.08 -13.08
N ARG A 219 -21.30 -12.16 -12.59
CA ARG A 219 -21.02 -13.52 -13.10
C ARG A 219 -21.47 -13.68 -14.54
N GLU A 220 -22.64 -13.13 -14.89
CA GLU A 220 -23.11 -13.15 -16.28
C GLU A 220 -22.21 -12.32 -17.20
N TRP A 221 -21.60 -11.24 -16.71
CA TRP A 221 -20.57 -10.50 -17.45
C TRP A 221 -19.33 -11.36 -17.75
N LEU A 222 -18.80 -12.11 -16.78
CA LEU A 222 -17.68 -13.04 -17.02
C LEU A 222 -18.05 -14.11 -18.07
N LYS A 223 -19.25 -14.69 -17.97
CA LYS A 223 -19.75 -15.66 -18.97
C LYS A 223 -19.91 -15.02 -20.35
N MET A 224 -20.39 -13.79 -20.41
CA MET A 224 -20.53 -13.02 -21.65
C MET A 224 -19.18 -12.83 -22.33
N LEU A 225 -18.11 -12.50 -21.58
CA LEU A 225 -16.76 -12.40 -22.16
C LEU A 225 -16.35 -13.72 -22.82
N ARG A 226 -16.52 -14.85 -22.14
CA ARG A 226 -16.20 -16.18 -22.71
C ARG A 226 -17.06 -16.53 -23.92
N ALA A 227 -18.35 -16.24 -23.86
CA ALA A 227 -19.27 -16.44 -24.98
C ALA A 227 -18.87 -15.61 -26.22
N ASN A 228 -18.14 -14.51 -26.02
CA ASN A 228 -17.54 -13.68 -27.07
C ASN A 228 -16.09 -14.10 -27.42
N GLY A 229 -15.72 -15.35 -27.11
CA GLY A 229 -14.44 -15.95 -27.51
C GLY A 229 -13.23 -15.44 -26.74
N LYS A 230 -13.42 -14.83 -25.57
CA LYS A 230 -12.31 -14.37 -24.72
C LYS A 230 -11.81 -15.50 -23.83
N TYR A 231 -10.49 -15.66 -23.75
CA TYR A 231 -9.84 -16.53 -22.77
C TYR A 231 -9.71 -15.79 -21.44
N LEU A 232 -10.35 -16.29 -20.39
CA LEU A 232 -10.30 -15.69 -19.06
C LEU A 232 -9.30 -16.40 -18.17
N TYR A 233 -8.52 -15.64 -17.40
CA TYR A 233 -7.55 -16.23 -16.48
C TYR A 233 -7.44 -15.47 -15.17
N VAL A 234 -6.95 -16.17 -14.13
CA VAL A 234 -6.68 -15.57 -12.82
C VAL A 234 -5.21 -15.77 -12.45
N ILE A 235 -4.55 -14.72 -11.96
CA ILE A 235 -3.19 -14.78 -11.39
C ILE A 235 -3.24 -14.20 -9.98
N THR A 236 -3.23 -15.08 -8.97
CA THR A 236 -3.26 -14.65 -7.57
C THR A 236 -1.95 -14.93 -6.84
N GLY A 237 -1.56 -14.02 -5.94
CA GLY A 237 -0.47 -14.26 -4.98
C GLY A 237 -0.87 -15.26 -3.88
N SER A 238 -2.16 -15.49 -3.69
CA SER A 238 -2.73 -16.34 -2.64
C SER A 238 -2.57 -17.82 -2.92
N HIS A 239 -2.41 -18.60 -1.85
CA HIS A 239 -2.33 -20.06 -1.92
C HIS A 239 -3.70 -20.68 -2.23
N PHE A 240 -3.70 -21.89 -2.79
CA PHE A 240 -4.90 -22.58 -3.31
C PHE A 240 -6.08 -22.59 -2.34
N ASP A 241 -5.84 -22.89 -1.08
CA ASP A 241 -6.86 -23.08 -0.04
C ASP A 241 -7.55 -21.77 0.34
N PHE A 242 -6.76 -20.74 0.67
CA PHE A 242 -7.30 -19.40 0.96
C PHE A 242 -8.01 -18.80 -0.25
N ALA A 243 -7.36 -18.80 -1.41
CA ALA A 243 -7.92 -18.25 -2.64
C ALA A 243 -9.22 -18.95 -3.04
N SER A 244 -9.27 -20.29 -2.96
CA SER A 244 -10.49 -21.04 -3.26
C SER A 244 -11.60 -20.73 -2.26
N HIS A 245 -11.31 -20.59 -0.96
CA HIS A 245 -12.31 -20.24 0.04
C HIS A 245 -12.94 -18.86 -0.22
N VAL A 246 -12.10 -17.85 -0.48
CA VAL A 246 -12.55 -16.49 -0.78
C VAL A 246 -13.39 -16.47 -2.05
N ALA A 247 -12.88 -17.05 -3.13
CA ALA A 247 -13.55 -17.06 -4.42
C ALA A 247 -14.86 -17.87 -4.40
N SER A 248 -14.90 -19.02 -3.73
CA SER A 248 -16.13 -19.80 -3.55
C SER A 248 -17.20 -19.01 -2.80
N TYR A 249 -16.82 -18.25 -1.76
CA TYR A 249 -17.78 -17.41 -1.05
C TYR A 249 -18.25 -16.21 -1.90
N ALA A 250 -17.32 -15.52 -2.57
CA ALA A 250 -17.59 -14.28 -3.30
C ALA A 250 -18.31 -14.50 -4.64
N LEU A 251 -17.86 -15.50 -5.40
CA LEU A 251 -18.35 -15.80 -6.74
C LEU A 251 -19.27 -17.03 -6.74
N GLY A 252 -19.06 -18.02 -5.88
CA GLY A 252 -19.82 -19.28 -5.86
C GLY A 252 -18.92 -20.50 -6.03
N ASP A 253 -19.38 -21.69 -5.62
CA ASP A 253 -18.54 -22.89 -5.57
C ASP A 253 -17.97 -23.33 -6.93
N ASP A 254 -18.67 -23.00 -8.01
CA ASP A 254 -18.31 -23.28 -9.41
C ASP A 254 -17.42 -22.21 -10.05
N TRP A 255 -16.87 -21.26 -9.26
CA TRP A 255 -16.20 -20.08 -9.81
C TRP A 255 -15.05 -20.40 -10.77
N LYS A 256 -14.35 -21.52 -10.59
CA LYS A 256 -13.24 -21.94 -11.47
C LYS A 256 -13.73 -22.18 -12.89
N ASP A 257 -14.96 -22.65 -13.05
CA ASP A 257 -15.60 -22.89 -14.34
C ASP A 257 -15.87 -21.59 -15.10
N LEU A 258 -15.72 -20.41 -14.47
CA LEU A 258 -15.81 -19.11 -15.13
C LEU A 258 -14.50 -18.72 -15.83
N PHE A 259 -13.40 -19.45 -15.65
CA PHE A 259 -12.09 -19.14 -16.17
C PHE A 259 -11.53 -20.30 -16.98
N ASP A 260 -10.68 -20.00 -17.95
CA ASP A 260 -9.99 -20.98 -18.77
C ASP A 260 -8.72 -21.47 -18.07
N ILE A 261 -8.07 -20.66 -17.23
CA ILE A 261 -6.94 -21.12 -16.42
C ILE A 261 -6.79 -20.29 -15.14
N VAL A 262 -6.50 -20.95 -14.01
CA VAL A 262 -6.30 -20.28 -12.71
C VAL A 262 -4.91 -20.58 -12.17
N ILE A 263 -4.15 -19.53 -11.86
CA ILE A 263 -2.79 -19.63 -11.33
C ILE A 263 -2.76 -19.14 -9.87
N PHE A 264 -2.57 -20.08 -8.94
CA PHE A 264 -2.37 -19.81 -7.52
C PHE A 264 -0.90 -19.53 -7.21
N PHE A 265 -0.64 -18.85 -6.10
CA PHE A 265 0.70 -18.59 -5.58
C PHE A 265 1.70 -18.16 -6.67
N ALA A 266 1.26 -17.26 -7.56
CA ALA A 266 2.02 -16.84 -8.74
C ALA A 266 3.35 -16.16 -8.38
N ARG A 267 3.50 -15.73 -7.11
CA ARG A 267 4.68 -15.02 -6.60
C ARG A 267 4.99 -13.79 -7.46
N LYS A 268 3.97 -12.96 -7.67
CA LYS A 268 4.10 -11.62 -8.26
C LYS A 268 5.09 -10.79 -7.41
N PRO A 269 5.82 -9.83 -8.00
CA PRO A 269 5.87 -9.48 -9.43
C PRO A 269 6.72 -10.43 -10.28
N SER A 270 7.47 -11.36 -9.66
CA SER A 270 8.41 -12.24 -10.37
C SER A 270 7.75 -13.14 -11.42
N PHE A 271 6.43 -13.38 -11.34
CA PHE A 271 5.67 -14.09 -12.38
C PHE A 271 5.86 -13.46 -13.78
N PHE A 272 5.92 -12.13 -13.87
CA PHE A 272 6.10 -11.39 -15.12
C PHE A 272 7.56 -11.21 -15.53
N VAL A 273 8.51 -11.78 -14.78
CA VAL A 273 9.94 -11.51 -14.90
C VAL A 273 10.75 -12.79 -15.10
N GLU A 274 10.58 -13.72 -14.18
CA GLU A 274 11.36 -14.96 -14.10
C GLU A 274 10.68 -16.06 -14.93
N LYS A 275 11.41 -17.11 -15.28
CA LYS A 275 10.87 -18.33 -15.90
C LYS A 275 10.79 -19.47 -14.88
N ARG A 276 9.95 -19.32 -13.86
CA ARG A 276 9.68 -20.39 -12.90
C ARG A 276 8.68 -21.39 -13.49
N PRO A 277 8.85 -22.70 -13.24
CA PRO A 277 7.92 -23.70 -13.75
C PRO A 277 6.53 -23.56 -13.11
N PHE A 278 5.51 -23.95 -13.86
CA PHE A 278 4.19 -24.22 -13.30
C PHE A 278 4.21 -25.51 -12.49
N TRP A 279 3.34 -25.60 -11.49
CA TRP A 279 3.15 -26.80 -10.70
C TRP A 279 1.70 -27.28 -10.80
N ARG A 280 1.49 -28.56 -11.10
CA ARG A 280 0.20 -29.21 -10.91
C ARG A 280 -0.10 -29.32 -9.42
N LEU A 281 -1.37 -29.18 -9.10
CA LEU A 281 -1.88 -29.21 -7.74
C LEU A 281 -2.78 -30.43 -7.51
N GLU A 282 -2.54 -31.17 -6.42
CA GLU A 282 -3.51 -32.10 -5.84
C GLU A 282 -4.08 -31.46 -4.57
N GLY A 283 -5.22 -30.81 -4.71
CA GLY A 283 -5.73 -29.88 -3.69
C GLY A 283 -4.74 -28.74 -3.46
N ALA A 284 -4.24 -28.60 -2.23
CA ALA A 284 -3.32 -27.53 -1.85
C ALA A 284 -1.83 -27.90 -2.00
N LYS A 285 -1.50 -29.08 -2.53
CA LYS A 285 -0.12 -29.58 -2.63
C LYS A 285 0.38 -29.50 -4.07
N GLU A 286 1.57 -28.91 -4.24
CA GLU A 286 2.33 -28.97 -5.48
C GLU A 286 2.90 -30.38 -5.65
N VAL A 287 2.50 -31.09 -6.71
CA VAL A 287 2.82 -32.52 -6.91
C VAL A 287 3.73 -32.80 -8.10
N GLU A 288 3.65 -31.98 -9.16
CA GLU A 288 4.43 -32.14 -10.38
C GLU A 288 4.82 -30.78 -10.93
N SER A 289 6.10 -30.61 -11.29
CA SER A 289 6.62 -29.42 -11.95
C SER A 289 6.56 -29.61 -13.46
N LEU A 290 6.05 -28.62 -14.19
CA LEU A 290 5.91 -28.65 -15.64
C LEU A 290 7.08 -27.94 -16.32
N GLU A 291 7.53 -28.49 -17.44
CA GLU A 291 8.68 -27.98 -18.21
C GLU A 291 8.23 -27.17 -19.44
N GLY A 292 7.28 -26.25 -19.27
CA GLY A 292 6.84 -25.37 -20.35
C GLY A 292 5.34 -25.12 -20.36
N TRP A 293 4.85 -24.63 -21.49
CA TRP A 293 3.44 -24.30 -21.71
C TRP A 293 2.65 -25.51 -22.25
N GLU A 294 3.33 -26.50 -22.83
CA GLU A 294 2.75 -27.64 -23.54
C GLU A 294 1.86 -28.52 -22.67
N ASP A 295 2.12 -28.52 -21.36
CA ASP A 295 1.36 -29.26 -20.36
C ASP A 295 0.21 -28.45 -19.74
N LEU A 296 0.07 -27.17 -20.09
CA LEU A 296 -1.02 -26.32 -19.61
C LEU A 296 -2.30 -26.61 -20.41
N GLU A 297 -3.41 -26.70 -19.69
CA GLU A 297 -4.72 -27.04 -20.26
C GLU A 297 -5.78 -26.00 -19.85
N THR A 298 -6.75 -25.78 -20.75
CA THR A 298 -7.95 -25.01 -20.44
C THR A 298 -8.85 -25.81 -19.49
N GLY A 299 -9.42 -25.13 -18.49
CA GLY A 299 -10.25 -25.71 -17.43
C GLY A 299 -9.45 -26.16 -16.21
N ASP A 300 -8.11 -26.07 -16.26
CA ASP A 300 -7.23 -26.50 -15.19
C ASP A 300 -6.66 -25.34 -14.36
N TYR A 301 -5.99 -25.69 -13.27
CA TYR A 301 -5.37 -24.75 -12.37
C TYR A 301 -3.99 -25.21 -11.89
N TYR A 302 -3.12 -24.25 -11.66
CA TYR A 302 -1.70 -24.48 -11.38
C TYR A 302 -1.21 -23.58 -10.25
N SER A 303 -0.03 -23.88 -9.72
CA SER A 303 0.69 -23.01 -8.78
C SER A 303 1.95 -22.44 -9.43
N GLN A 304 2.38 -21.26 -8.99
CA GLN A 304 3.59 -20.56 -9.43
C GLN A 304 3.57 -20.22 -10.92
N GLY A 305 4.54 -20.70 -11.71
CA GLY A 305 4.64 -20.42 -13.13
C GLY A 305 5.25 -19.06 -13.50
N ASN A 306 5.07 -18.71 -14.77
CA ASN A 306 5.54 -17.46 -15.35
C ASN A 306 4.69 -16.99 -16.54
N TRP A 307 4.77 -15.69 -16.85
CA TRP A 307 4.02 -15.07 -17.93
C TRP A 307 4.44 -15.56 -19.33
N ASN A 308 5.71 -15.87 -19.57
CA ASN A 308 6.16 -16.26 -20.92
C ASN A 308 5.46 -17.54 -21.36
N ASP A 309 5.50 -18.57 -20.50
CA ASP A 309 4.88 -19.85 -20.82
C ASP A 309 3.33 -19.73 -20.83
N LEU A 310 2.74 -18.91 -19.95
CA LEU A 310 1.29 -18.62 -20.01
C LEU A 310 0.89 -17.91 -21.31
N ASN A 311 1.71 -16.98 -21.80
CA ASN A 311 1.48 -16.26 -23.05
C ASN A 311 1.65 -17.19 -24.25
N GLU A 312 2.65 -18.09 -24.25
CA GLU A 312 2.82 -19.12 -25.28
C GLU A 312 1.63 -20.09 -25.30
N PHE A 313 1.09 -20.47 -24.13
CA PHE A 313 -0.17 -21.21 -24.04
C PHE A 313 -1.34 -20.47 -24.69
N PHE A 314 -1.48 -19.15 -24.47
CA PHE A 314 -2.52 -18.37 -25.13
C PHE A 314 -2.31 -18.21 -26.64
N GLU A 315 -1.06 -18.05 -27.11
CA GLU A 315 -0.74 -18.06 -28.52
C GLU A 315 -1.14 -19.39 -29.16
N TYR A 316 -0.82 -20.53 -28.52
CA TYR A 316 -1.29 -21.84 -28.96
C TYR A 316 -2.82 -21.93 -29.01
N ALA A 317 -3.50 -21.51 -27.94
CA ALA A 317 -4.96 -21.53 -27.83
C ALA A 317 -5.65 -20.59 -28.85
N THR A 318 -4.93 -19.59 -29.37
CA THR A 318 -5.39 -18.66 -30.41
C THR A 318 -4.81 -19.00 -31.79
N GLU A 319 -4.47 -20.28 -32.02
CA GLU A 319 -3.94 -20.79 -33.30
C GLU A 319 -2.69 -20.03 -33.79
N TRP A 320 -1.78 -19.73 -32.85
CA TRP A 320 -0.53 -19.01 -33.05
C TRP A 320 -0.68 -17.59 -33.60
N GLN A 321 -1.85 -16.98 -33.40
CA GLN A 321 -2.00 -15.54 -33.59
C GLN A 321 -1.38 -14.80 -32.39
N PRO A 322 -0.78 -13.60 -32.60
CA PRO A 322 -0.30 -12.80 -31.48
C PRO A 322 -1.46 -12.50 -30.53
N SER A 323 -1.37 -12.97 -29.30
CA SER A 323 -2.40 -12.76 -28.29
C SER A 323 -2.19 -11.41 -27.60
N THR A 324 -3.29 -10.69 -27.40
CA THR A 324 -3.30 -9.43 -26.64
C THR A 324 -4.05 -9.63 -25.34
N SER A 325 -3.41 -9.28 -24.24
CA SER A 325 -3.92 -9.48 -22.89
C SER A 325 -4.29 -8.17 -22.21
N LEU A 326 -5.45 -8.16 -21.56
CA LEU A 326 -5.85 -7.09 -20.64
C LEU A 326 -5.88 -7.65 -19.22
N TYR A 327 -5.03 -7.13 -18.33
CA TYR A 327 -4.89 -7.61 -16.96
C TYR A 327 -5.38 -6.59 -15.94
N PHE A 328 -6.28 -7.00 -15.05
CA PHE A 328 -6.84 -6.19 -13.98
C PHE A 328 -6.16 -6.50 -12.64
N GLY A 329 -5.77 -5.49 -11.88
CA GLY A 329 -5.29 -5.68 -10.51
C GLY A 329 -5.19 -4.40 -9.70
N ASP A 330 -5.11 -4.53 -8.38
CA ASP A 330 -5.16 -3.40 -7.43
C ASP A 330 -3.78 -3.01 -6.87
N ASN A 331 -2.81 -3.93 -6.89
CA ASN A 331 -1.45 -3.61 -6.49
C ASN A 331 -0.69 -2.93 -7.63
N VAL A 332 -0.48 -1.62 -7.52
CA VAL A 332 0.19 -0.79 -8.54
C VAL A 332 1.58 -1.33 -8.91
N MET A 333 2.30 -1.93 -7.96
CA MET A 333 3.65 -2.44 -8.19
C MET A 333 3.63 -3.79 -8.91
N GLN A 334 2.78 -4.70 -8.45
CA GLN A 334 2.77 -6.10 -8.87
C GLN A 334 1.87 -6.36 -10.08
N ASP A 335 0.78 -5.61 -10.22
CA ASP A 335 -0.26 -5.84 -11.23
C ASP A 335 -0.35 -4.77 -12.32
N VAL A 336 0.32 -3.63 -12.12
CA VAL A 336 0.37 -2.55 -13.12
C VAL A 336 1.80 -2.35 -13.62
N LEU A 337 2.73 -2.00 -12.73
CA LEU A 337 4.09 -1.68 -13.13
C LEU A 337 4.84 -2.89 -13.70
N ALA A 338 4.83 -4.03 -13.01
CA ALA A 338 5.54 -5.23 -13.45
C ALA A 338 5.07 -5.76 -14.81
N PRO A 339 3.78 -6.11 -15.02
CA PRO A 339 3.31 -6.61 -16.31
C PRO A 339 3.55 -5.60 -17.43
N LYS A 340 3.28 -4.30 -17.21
CA LYS A 340 3.47 -3.30 -18.27
C LYS A 340 4.93 -3.13 -18.68
N LYS A 341 5.85 -3.32 -17.74
CA LYS A 341 7.27 -3.04 -17.94
C LYS A 341 8.04 -4.24 -18.50
N PHE A 342 7.66 -5.44 -18.13
CA PHE A 342 8.39 -6.66 -18.48
C PHE A 342 7.73 -7.49 -19.57
N THR A 343 6.55 -7.09 -20.02
CA THR A 343 5.83 -7.75 -21.12
C THR A 343 5.48 -6.73 -22.20
N THR A 344 5.31 -7.22 -23.43
CA THR A 344 4.80 -6.41 -24.56
C THR A 344 3.37 -6.75 -24.93
N THR A 345 2.83 -7.85 -24.39
CA THR A 345 1.50 -8.39 -24.74
C THR A 345 0.41 -7.97 -23.75
N VAL A 346 0.77 -7.37 -22.60
CA VAL A 346 -0.18 -6.98 -21.55
C VAL A 346 -0.40 -5.47 -21.50
N ASP A 347 -1.66 -5.07 -21.61
CA ASP A 347 -2.15 -3.79 -21.08
C ASP A 347 -2.79 -4.02 -19.70
N CYS A 348 -2.67 -3.04 -18.81
CA CYS A 348 -3.10 -3.19 -17.42
C CYS A 348 -4.24 -2.22 -17.09
N ILE A 349 -5.19 -2.66 -16.27
CA ILE A 349 -6.18 -1.78 -15.64
C ILE A 349 -5.94 -1.78 -14.13
N ALA A 350 -5.72 -0.58 -13.59
CA ALA A 350 -5.59 -0.38 -12.16
C ALA A 350 -6.98 -0.38 -11.51
N VAL A 351 -7.19 -1.22 -10.51
CA VAL A 351 -8.36 -1.20 -9.64
C VAL A 351 -8.01 -0.43 -8.36
N SER A 352 -8.77 0.61 -8.03
CA SER A 352 -8.46 1.50 -6.90
C SER A 352 -9.76 1.96 -6.24
N GLU A 353 -10.09 1.35 -5.10
CA GLU A 353 -11.30 1.70 -4.31
C GLU A 353 -11.23 3.14 -3.79
N GLU A 354 -10.04 3.74 -3.74
CA GLU A 354 -9.84 5.15 -3.44
C GLU A 354 -10.65 6.07 -4.37
N LEU A 355 -10.90 5.69 -5.64
CA LEU A 355 -11.73 6.49 -6.54
C LEU A 355 -13.15 6.69 -6.00
N ILE A 356 -13.80 5.61 -5.56
CA ILE A 356 -15.16 5.66 -5.03
C ILE A 356 -15.19 6.16 -3.57
N ALA A 357 -14.11 5.93 -2.81
CA ALA A 357 -14.00 6.40 -1.43
C ALA A 357 -13.74 7.91 -1.33
N GLU A 358 -12.89 8.46 -2.20
CA GLU A 358 -12.59 9.90 -2.30
C GLU A 358 -13.64 10.69 -3.09
N GLY A 359 -14.40 10.00 -3.96
CA GLY A 359 -15.34 10.59 -4.88
C GLY A 359 -14.69 11.02 -6.20
N MET A 360 -15.52 11.07 -7.24
CA MET A 360 -15.14 11.47 -8.60
C MET A 360 -16.02 12.64 -9.05
N LEU A 361 -15.66 13.31 -10.15
CA LEU A 361 -16.48 14.37 -10.71
C LEU A 361 -17.92 13.90 -10.96
N ASN A 362 -18.90 14.60 -10.36
CA ASN A 362 -20.33 14.26 -10.41
C ASN A 362 -20.73 12.92 -9.77
N HIS A 363 -19.80 12.25 -9.08
CA HIS A 363 -20.04 11.01 -8.35
C HIS A 363 -19.52 11.19 -6.92
N PRO A 364 -20.37 11.59 -5.95
CA PRO A 364 -19.91 11.79 -4.58
C PRO A 364 -19.34 10.49 -3.97
N PRO A 365 -18.51 10.61 -2.92
CA PRO A 365 -18.07 9.45 -2.14
C PRO A 365 -19.23 8.53 -1.79
N SER A 366 -19.11 7.25 -2.11
CA SER A 366 -20.17 6.26 -1.89
C SER A 366 -19.67 4.90 -1.42
N HIS A 367 -18.38 4.81 -1.08
CA HIS A 367 -17.81 3.59 -0.52
C HIS A 367 -18.32 3.35 0.91
N THR A 368 -18.75 2.12 1.22
CA THR A 368 -19.26 1.78 2.56
C THR A 368 -18.21 1.99 3.66
N HIS A 369 -16.94 1.84 3.31
CA HIS A 369 -15.79 2.05 4.20
C HIS A 369 -15.00 3.33 3.87
N THR A 370 -15.65 4.40 3.38
CA THR A 370 -14.95 5.65 3.04
C THR A 370 -14.02 6.11 4.17
N LYS A 371 -14.48 6.09 5.43
CA LYS A 371 -13.70 6.53 6.60
C LYS A 371 -12.45 5.68 6.88
N ASP A 372 -12.42 4.43 6.41
CA ASP A 372 -11.29 3.51 6.59
C ASP A 372 -10.25 3.61 5.45
N ILE A 373 -10.61 4.25 4.33
CA ILE A 373 -9.77 4.36 3.12
C ILE A 373 -9.19 5.77 2.96
N VAL A 374 -10.00 6.80 3.23
CA VAL A 374 -9.59 8.20 3.03
C VAL A 374 -8.95 8.78 4.28
N SER A 375 -7.96 9.65 4.08
CA SER A 375 -7.25 10.33 5.17
C SER A 375 -7.16 11.82 4.91
N THR A 376 -7.65 12.63 5.86
CA THR A 376 -7.47 14.09 5.84
C THR A 376 -6.05 14.49 6.25
N LEU A 377 -5.39 13.68 7.09
CA LEU A 377 -4.00 13.84 7.47
C LEU A 377 -3.05 13.72 6.27
N TRP A 378 -3.21 12.66 5.47
CA TRP A 378 -2.32 12.30 4.36
C TRP A 378 -2.79 12.79 3.00
N GLY A 379 -4.00 13.35 2.92
CA GLY A 379 -4.62 13.82 1.69
C GLY A 379 -5.00 12.67 0.75
N SER A 380 -5.31 13.05 -0.50
CA SER A 380 -5.75 12.09 -1.53
C SER A 380 -4.61 11.15 -1.96
N TYR A 381 -4.99 9.92 -2.29
CA TYR A 381 -4.14 8.89 -2.88
C TYR A 381 -3.54 9.34 -4.22
N PHE A 382 -4.26 10.15 -5.01
CA PHE A 382 -3.83 10.63 -6.32
C PHE A 382 -3.11 11.98 -6.27
N PHE A 383 -3.42 12.82 -5.28
CA PHE A 383 -2.91 14.19 -5.22
C PHE A 383 -2.65 14.68 -3.79
N TYR A 384 -1.52 15.37 -3.63
CA TYR A 384 -1.23 16.12 -2.42
C TYR A 384 -0.64 17.50 -2.76
N PRO A 385 -0.99 18.59 -2.04
CA PRO A 385 -0.45 19.92 -2.29
C PRO A 385 1.10 19.99 -2.25
N ASP A 386 1.71 20.42 -3.35
CA ASP A 386 3.18 20.50 -3.48
C ASP A 386 3.70 21.90 -3.14
N SER A 387 4.46 22.00 -2.04
CA SER A 387 5.06 23.24 -1.56
C SER A 387 6.05 23.87 -2.55
N ARG A 388 6.64 23.10 -3.48
CA ARG A 388 7.53 23.61 -4.55
C ARG A 388 6.79 24.51 -5.53
N ILE A 389 5.52 24.22 -5.79
CA ILE A 389 4.67 24.98 -6.72
C ILE A 389 4.12 26.23 -6.03
N ILE A 390 3.74 26.10 -4.75
CA ILE A 390 3.18 27.20 -3.95
C ILE A 390 4.24 28.30 -3.73
N LYS A 391 5.48 27.94 -3.36
CA LYS A 391 6.56 28.91 -3.11
C LYS A 391 6.97 29.72 -4.36
N LYS A 392 6.87 29.13 -5.57
CA LYS A 392 7.22 29.82 -6.84
C LYS A 392 6.24 30.94 -7.22
N LYS A 393 4.98 30.89 -6.78
CA LYS A 393 3.98 31.92 -7.08
C LYS A 393 4.00 33.11 -6.10
N GLY A 394 4.68 32.98 -4.95
CA GLY A 394 4.78 34.03 -3.92
C GLY A 394 5.97 34.98 -4.06
N SER A 395 6.91 34.75 -4.98
CA SER A 395 8.03 35.67 -5.22
C SER A 395 7.66 36.75 -6.24
N VAL A 396 6.78 37.68 -5.84
CA VAL A 396 6.73 39.00 -6.48
C VAL A 396 7.93 39.79 -5.98
N VAL A 397 8.73 40.25 -6.94
CA VAL A 397 9.95 41.03 -6.80
C VAL A 397 9.75 42.18 -5.80
N MET A 398 10.33 42.07 -4.60
CA MET A 398 10.63 43.27 -3.82
C MET A 398 11.88 43.92 -4.42
N GLY A 399 11.71 45.17 -4.84
CA GLY A 399 12.69 45.95 -5.60
C GLY A 399 14.05 46.02 -4.92
N ARG A 400 15.07 46.06 -5.79
CA ARG A 400 16.46 46.36 -5.45
C ARG A 400 16.54 47.64 -4.62
N ALA A 401 17.19 47.57 -3.46
CA ALA A 401 17.99 48.67 -2.92
C ALA A 401 19.45 48.35 -3.22
N SER A 402 20.00 49.08 -4.18
CA SER A 402 21.40 49.09 -4.58
C SER A 402 22.28 49.75 -3.52
N SER A 403 23.44 49.17 -3.26
CA SER A 403 24.60 49.95 -2.78
C SER A 403 25.92 49.21 -3.03
N PHE A 404 26.65 49.71 -4.05
CA PHE A 404 28.11 49.77 -4.19
C PHE A 404 28.92 48.46 -4.29
N ARG A 405 30.05 48.36 -5.00
CA ARG A 405 30.63 48.97 -6.22
C ARG A 405 31.95 48.19 -6.40
N ASN A 406 32.25 47.81 -7.65
CA ASN A 406 33.58 47.61 -8.27
C ASN A 406 34.74 46.99 -7.46
N TRP A 407 35.40 45.94 -7.99
CA TRP A 407 36.59 46.11 -8.83
C TRP A 407 37.08 44.76 -9.41
N SER A 408 37.08 44.69 -10.74
CA SER A 408 38.03 44.09 -11.70
C SER A 408 38.74 42.75 -11.44
N ASN A 409 38.61 41.92 -12.48
CA ASN A 409 39.53 40.88 -12.95
C ASN A 409 41.02 41.17 -12.69
N HIS A 410 41.75 40.12 -12.31
CA HIS A 410 42.98 39.75 -13.01
C HIS A 410 43.15 38.23 -13.04
N GLN A 411 43.28 37.74 -14.27
CA GLN A 411 43.70 36.41 -14.65
C GLN A 411 45.23 36.45 -14.79
N GLN A 412 45.95 35.47 -14.24
CA GLN A 412 47.26 35.09 -14.75
C GLN A 412 47.64 33.67 -14.34
N ASP A 413 48.05 32.91 -15.34
CA ASP A 413 48.61 31.56 -15.28
C ASP A 413 49.88 31.47 -14.43
N SER A 414 50.14 30.30 -13.86
CA SER A 414 51.48 29.68 -13.97
C SER A 414 51.46 28.21 -13.58
N THR A 415 52.26 27.49 -14.36
CA THR A 415 52.61 26.07 -14.34
C THR A 415 53.49 25.69 -13.16
N GLY A 416 53.44 24.42 -12.74
CA GLY A 416 54.36 23.87 -11.74
C GLY A 416 54.23 22.36 -11.59
N THR A 417 55.25 21.64 -12.03
CA THR A 417 55.37 20.20 -12.19
C THR A 417 55.95 19.50 -10.95
N GLU A 418 55.78 18.17 -10.90
CA GLU A 418 56.58 17.12 -10.22
C GLU A 418 56.27 16.69 -8.77
N GLY A 419 56.27 15.36 -8.55
CA GLY A 419 56.46 14.76 -7.22
C GLY A 419 55.85 13.37 -6.96
N ARG A 420 56.54 12.32 -7.42
CA ARG A 420 56.32 10.87 -7.20
C ARG A 420 56.13 10.43 -5.72
N SER A 421 55.32 9.40 -5.46
CA SER A 421 55.74 8.12 -4.82
C SER A 421 54.56 7.19 -4.49
N LYS A 422 54.70 5.89 -4.83
CA LYS A 422 53.82 4.77 -4.46
C LYS A 422 54.46 3.97 -3.33
N THR A 423 53.66 3.50 -2.37
CA THR A 423 53.90 2.21 -1.67
C THR A 423 52.55 1.56 -1.32
N PRO A 424 52.40 0.23 -1.41
CA PRO A 424 51.13 -0.45 -1.20
C PRO A 424 51.01 -1.03 0.22
N ARG A 425 49.80 -1.06 0.78
CA ARG A 425 49.45 -1.92 1.92
C ARG A 425 48.21 -2.74 1.61
N ASN A 426 48.40 -4.05 1.64
CA ASN A 426 47.36 -5.06 1.71
C ASN A 426 46.58 -4.91 3.02
N THR A 427 45.26 -4.83 2.92
CA THR A 427 44.34 -5.23 3.98
C THR A 427 43.19 -5.99 3.33
N THR A 428 43.11 -7.27 3.66
CA THR A 428 42.01 -8.19 3.38
C THR A 428 40.68 -7.60 3.84
N THR A 429 39.74 -7.46 2.90
CA THR A 429 38.33 -7.13 3.14
C THR A 429 37.61 -8.35 3.74
N PRO A 430 36.81 -8.19 4.82
CA PRO A 430 35.86 -9.22 5.23
C PRO A 430 34.72 -9.29 4.19
N THR A 431 34.25 -10.50 3.90
CA THR A 431 33.07 -10.75 3.07
C THR A 431 31.82 -10.13 3.70
N SER A 432 30.98 -9.52 2.86
CA SER A 432 29.82 -8.70 3.23
C SER A 432 28.75 -9.39 4.10
N SER A 433 28.74 -10.72 4.21
CA SER A 433 27.76 -11.41 5.05
C SER A 433 28.07 -11.29 6.55
N GLN A 434 29.34 -11.25 6.96
CA GLN A 434 29.72 -11.22 8.38
C GLN A 434 29.43 -9.86 9.00
N ALA A 435 29.67 -8.78 8.25
CA ALA A 435 29.37 -7.42 8.69
C ALA A 435 27.86 -7.19 8.87
N MET A 436 27.04 -7.77 7.97
CA MET A 436 25.58 -7.71 8.06
C MET A 436 25.05 -8.54 9.23
N GLU A 437 25.65 -9.70 9.49
CA GLU A 437 25.30 -10.56 10.63
C GLU A 437 25.70 -9.93 11.97
N ASP A 438 26.85 -9.25 12.03
CA ASP A 438 27.32 -8.50 13.20
C ASP A 438 26.45 -7.26 13.47
N GLU A 439 25.98 -6.58 12.43
CA GLU A 439 25.08 -5.43 12.54
C GLU A 439 23.67 -5.84 13.00
N VAL A 440 23.14 -6.95 12.48
CA VAL A 440 21.88 -7.56 12.94
C VAL A 440 22.00 -8.03 14.41
N ASN A 441 23.12 -8.63 14.80
CA ASN A 441 23.38 -9.04 16.18
C ASN A 441 23.55 -7.84 17.13
N ARG A 442 24.11 -6.72 16.66
CA ARG A 442 24.22 -5.46 17.41
C ARG A 442 22.86 -4.81 17.62
N ALA A 443 22.02 -4.81 16.59
CA ALA A 443 20.64 -4.33 16.63
C ALA A 443 19.75 -5.20 17.53
N MET A 444 19.94 -6.53 17.52
CA MET A 444 19.26 -7.43 18.48
C MET A 444 19.68 -7.21 19.93
N ASN A 445 20.94 -6.85 20.21
CA ASN A 445 21.42 -6.59 21.57
C ASN A 445 20.86 -5.28 22.15
N LEU A 446 20.50 -4.29 21.33
CA LEU A 446 19.83 -3.07 21.78
C LEU A 446 18.41 -3.34 22.34
N ARG A 447 17.77 -4.45 21.96
CA ARG A 447 16.48 -4.89 22.52
C ARG A 447 16.56 -5.41 23.97
N ARG A 448 17.75 -5.77 24.47
CA ARG A 448 17.91 -6.32 25.83
C ARG A 448 18.20 -5.28 26.91
N VAL A 449 18.64 -4.07 26.54
CA VAL A 449 19.10 -3.08 27.52
C VAL A 449 17.98 -2.14 28.00
N ALA A 450 16.90 -1.99 27.24
CA ALA A 450 15.76 -1.16 27.63
C ALA A 450 14.77 -1.87 28.61
N SER A 451 14.73 -3.20 28.63
CA SER A 451 13.82 -3.98 29.50
C SER A 451 14.44 -4.46 30.82
N LEU A 452 15.71 -4.12 31.13
CA LEU A 452 16.41 -4.59 32.33
C LEU A 452 16.84 -3.50 33.33
N LYS A 453 16.30 -2.28 33.24
CA LYS A 453 16.43 -1.30 34.33
C LYS A 453 15.18 -1.26 35.21
N LYS A 454 14.94 -2.38 35.90
CA LYS A 454 14.38 -2.45 37.27
C LYS A 454 14.32 -3.90 37.73
N SER A 455 15.34 -4.33 38.47
CA SER A 455 15.16 -5.34 39.51
C SER A 455 16.24 -5.10 40.58
N ASP A 456 15.76 -4.80 41.78
CA ASP A 456 16.53 -4.76 43.01
C ASP A 456 17.14 -6.16 43.28
N PRO A 457 18.42 -6.28 43.67
CA PRO A 457 19.03 -7.58 43.93
C PRO A 457 18.71 -8.05 45.36
N ALA A 458 17.45 -8.40 45.64
CA ALA A 458 17.05 -9.07 46.87
C ALA A 458 15.65 -9.70 46.77
N ASP A 459 15.48 -10.78 45.99
CA ASP A 459 14.35 -11.70 46.17
C ASP A 459 14.71 -13.13 45.75
N PRO A 460 14.78 -14.11 46.67
CA PRO A 460 15.19 -15.48 46.37
C PRO A 460 13.99 -16.36 46.04
N THR A 461 13.31 -16.12 44.92
CA THR A 461 12.36 -17.11 44.35
C THR A 461 12.33 -17.05 42.83
N ILE A 462 13.25 -17.75 42.18
CA ILE A 462 13.12 -18.17 40.78
C ILE A 462 13.44 -19.66 40.70
N LEU A 463 12.40 -20.47 40.46
CA LEU A 463 12.50 -21.89 40.15
C LEU A 463 12.94 -22.07 38.69
N THR A 464 13.69 -23.13 38.42
CA THR A 464 14.33 -23.35 37.11
C THR A 464 13.39 -24.04 36.11
N PRO A 465 13.64 -23.92 34.78
CA PRO A 465 12.76 -24.43 33.71
C PRO A 465 12.48 -25.94 33.69
N SER A 466 13.03 -26.73 34.63
CA SER A 466 12.78 -28.17 34.74
C SER A 466 11.62 -28.53 35.67
N GLU A 467 10.97 -27.57 36.32
CA GLU A 467 9.88 -27.82 37.29
C GLU A 467 8.46 -27.47 36.77
N VAL A 468 8.34 -26.95 35.54
CA VAL A 468 7.05 -26.60 34.92
C VAL A 468 6.38 -27.79 34.23
N ILE A 469 7.10 -28.89 34.02
CA ILE A 469 6.57 -30.11 33.38
C ILE A 469 6.22 -31.15 34.44
N GLN A 470 5.34 -30.81 35.39
CA GLN A 470 4.68 -31.78 36.27
C GLN A 470 3.55 -31.14 37.08
N ARG A 471 2.53 -30.58 36.41
CA ARG A 471 1.25 -30.20 37.06
C ARG A 471 0.15 -29.90 36.03
N SER A 472 -0.16 -30.87 35.17
CA SER A 472 -1.39 -30.89 34.38
C SER A 472 -2.20 -32.14 34.72
N SER A 473 -2.71 -32.22 35.94
CA SER A 473 -3.68 -33.22 36.38
C SER A 473 -4.35 -32.75 37.67
N ALA A 474 -5.56 -32.19 37.57
CA ALA A 474 -6.71 -32.48 38.44
C ALA A 474 -7.71 -31.30 38.53
N ASN A 475 -8.97 -31.64 38.21
CA ASN A 475 -10.25 -31.20 38.82
C ASN A 475 -10.73 -29.76 38.62
N LYS A 476 -11.89 -29.52 37.98
CA LYS A 476 -13.33 -29.83 38.28
C LYS A 476 -14.02 -28.70 39.07
N MET A 477 -15.05 -28.15 38.41
CA MET A 477 -16.31 -27.54 38.88
C MET A 477 -16.38 -26.84 40.25
N THR A 478 -16.89 -25.61 40.26
CA THR A 478 -18.12 -25.22 41.00
C THR A 478 -18.63 -23.82 40.61
N MET A 479 -19.95 -23.69 40.44
CA MET A 479 -20.75 -22.44 40.45
C MET A 479 -21.04 -22.01 41.90
N PRO A 480 -21.37 -20.73 42.17
CA PRO A 480 -22.78 -20.25 42.23
C PRO A 480 -22.92 -18.81 41.62
N GLY A 481 -24.06 -18.20 41.32
CA GLY A 481 -25.46 -18.39 41.73
C GLY A 481 -26.00 -17.15 42.47
N SER A 482 -26.80 -16.34 41.76
CA SER A 482 -27.93 -15.48 42.22
C SER A 482 -27.76 -13.97 42.55
N SER A 483 -28.41 -13.17 41.68
CA SER A 483 -29.45 -12.13 41.92
C SER A 483 -29.20 -10.91 42.82
N LYS A 484 -29.45 -9.71 42.25
CA LYS A 484 -30.58 -8.84 42.65
C LYS A 484 -30.85 -7.73 41.63
N SER A 485 -32.11 -7.67 41.21
CA SER A 485 -32.80 -6.57 40.53
C SER A 485 -33.19 -5.47 41.54
N PHE A 486 -33.28 -4.21 41.11
CA PHE A 486 -34.46 -3.35 41.34
C PHE A 486 -34.48 -2.14 40.40
N ASP A 487 -35.69 -1.65 40.22
CA ASP A 487 -36.26 -1.00 39.05
C ASP A 487 -36.54 0.50 39.29
N GLY A 488 -36.60 1.26 38.18
CA GLY A 488 -37.31 2.54 37.93
C GLY A 488 -37.18 3.75 38.88
N SER A 489 -37.58 4.97 38.52
CA SER A 489 -37.97 5.61 37.26
C SER A 489 -38.37 7.07 37.58
N VAL A 490 -38.16 8.00 36.63
CA VAL A 490 -39.09 9.09 36.23
C VAL A 490 -39.11 10.45 36.99
N LEU A 491 -38.78 11.50 36.19
CA LEU A 491 -39.34 12.88 36.01
C LEU A 491 -39.47 13.81 37.25
N ASN A 492 -39.21 15.13 37.19
CA ASN A 492 -39.80 16.09 36.25
C ASN A 492 -39.14 17.49 36.32
N SER A 493 -39.11 18.17 35.17
CA SER A 493 -39.33 19.61 34.88
C SER A 493 -38.79 20.76 35.76
N GLY A 494 -38.21 21.78 35.11
CA GLY A 494 -38.52 23.19 35.48
C GLY A 494 -37.52 24.32 35.18
N ARG A 495 -37.74 24.99 34.04
CA ARG A 495 -37.63 26.46 33.77
C ARG A 495 -36.29 27.18 33.47
N ARG A 496 -36.31 27.71 32.25
CA ARG A 496 -35.70 28.91 31.62
C ARG A 496 -35.26 30.08 32.51
N SER A 497 -34.17 30.73 32.06
CA SER A 497 -34.01 32.19 32.05
C SER A 497 -33.14 32.62 30.85
N ASP A 498 -33.70 33.46 29.99
CA ASP A 498 -33.06 34.17 28.88
C ASP A 498 -32.32 35.42 29.39
N THR A 499 -31.12 35.73 28.88
CA THR A 499 -30.75 37.00 28.22
C THR A 499 -29.26 37.04 27.82
N PRO A 500 -28.89 37.84 26.79
CA PRO A 500 -27.80 37.53 25.87
C PRO A 500 -26.49 38.23 26.22
N THR A 501 -25.35 37.68 25.81
CA THR A 501 -24.08 38.43 25.81
C THR A 501 -23.31 38.18 24.52
N GLN A 502 -22.84 39.30 23.98
CA GLN A 502 -22.23 39.58 22.69
C GLN A 502 -21.11 38.63 22.28
N ALA A 503 -21.13 38.22 21.01
CA ALA A 503 -19.99 37.65 20.31
C ALA A 503 -18.98 38.76 19.94
N PRO A 504 -17.66 38.51 20.02
CA PRO A 504 -16.68 39.37 19.37
C PRO A 504 -16.58 39.00 17.88
N ASP A 505 -16.99 39.95 17.04
CA ASP A 505 -16.62 40.02 15.63
C ASP A 505 -15.11 40.27 15.51
N ASP A 506 -14.38 39.31 14.96
CA ASP A 506 -13.09 39.54 14.32
C ASP A 506 -12.91 38.51 13.18
N LEU A 507 -13.67 38.73 12.11
CA LEU A 507 -13.46 38.09 10.81
C LEU A 507 -12.22 38.71 10.14
N PRO A 508 -11.16 37.95 9.81
CA PRO A 508 -10.10 38.46 8.96
C PRO A 508 -10.67 38.79 7.58
N LYS A 509 -10.35 39.99 7.11
CA LYS A 509 -10.76 40.59 5.84
C LYS A 509 -10.70 39.58 4.69
N SER A 510 -11.81 39.50 3.96
CA SER A 510 -11.95 38.80 2.68
C SER A 510 -10.75 39.07 1.77
N VAL A 511 -9.97 38.04 1.48
CA VAL A 511 -9.01 38.09 0.37
C VAL A 511 -9.84 38.15 -0.91
N SER A 512 -9.66 39.21 -1.69
CA SER A 512 -10.30 39.39 -2.99
C SER A 512 -10.04 38.16 -3.89
N ALA A 513 -11.10 37.61 -4.46
CA ALA A 513 -11.10 36.40 -5.28
C ALA A 513 -10.33 36.52 -6.62
N ASP A 514 -9.77 37.68 -6.96
CA ASP A 514 -9.30 37.98 -8.32
C ASP A 514 -7.77 38.03 -8.48
N SER A 515 -7.04 37.05 -7.92
CA SER A 515 -5.63 36.83 -8.32
C SER A 515 -5.13 35.38 -8.24
N VAL A 516 -6.02 34.39 -8.19
CA VAL A 516 -5.60 32.98 -8.32
C VAL A 516 -5.58 32.62 -9.80
N ALA A 517 -4.43 32.85 -10.46
CA ALA A 517 -4.17 32.31 -11.79
C ALA A 517 -4.51 30.81 -11.82
N GLU A 518 -5.35 30.39 -12.77
CA GLU A 518 -5.90 29.02 -12.93
C GLU A 518 -4.89 27.97 -12.50
N LEU A 519 -5.16 27.30 -11.37
CA LEU A 519 -4.42 26.09 -11.02
C LEU A 519 -4.75 25.04 -12.08
N VAL A 520 -3.71 24.35 -12.57
CA VAL A 520 -3.86 23.16 -13.42
C VAL A 520 -4.89 22.25 -12.74
N LYS A 521 -5.95 21.88 -13.45
CA LYS A 521 -7.00 20.96 -13.02
C LYS A 521 -6.92 19.67 -13.84
N GLY A 522 -7.46 18.59 -13.29
CA GLY A 522 -7.50 17.29 -13.93
C GLY A 522 -6.20 16.51 -13.83
N THR A 523 -6.06 15.50 -14.68
CA THR A 523 -5.02 14.46 -14.60
C THR A 523 -3.57 14.93 -14.57
N ASP A 524 -3.28 16.13 -15.07
CA ASP A 524 -1.94 16.72 -15.00
C ASP A 524 -1.53 17.11 -13.56
N ARG A 525 -2.49 17.15 -12.61
CA ARG A 525 -2.19 17.39 -11.19
C ARG A 525 -1.67 16.18 -10.44
N ILE A 526 -1.89 14.97 -10.95
CA ILE A 526 -1.49 13.74 -10.24
C ILE A 526 0.00 13.82 -9.94
N ASN A 527 0.35 13.68 -8.66
CA ASN A 527 1.71 13.95 -8.20
C ASN A 527 2.21 12.98 -7.12
N THR A 528 1.33 12.22 -6.47
CA THR A 528 1.74 11.14 -5.58
C THR A 528 2.47 10.06 -6.38
N LEU A 529 3.38 9.33 -5.72
CA LEU A 529 4.17 8.29 -6.37
C LEU A 529 3.28 7.25 -7.06
N TRP A 530 2.33 6.70 -6.33
CA TRP A 530 1.47 5.61 -6.81
C TRP A 530 0.43 6.08 -7.82
N GLY A 531 -0.18 7.25 -7.61
CA GLY A 531 -1.09 7.85 -8.60
C GLY A 531 -0.39 8.11 -9.93
N CYS A 532 0.86 8.60 -9.90
CA CYS A 532 1.63 8.80 -11.13
C CYS A 532 2.01 7.47 -11.81
N LEU A 533 2.33 6.42 -11.05
CA LEU A 533 2.59 5.10 -11.62
C LEU A 533 1.34 4.51 -12.28
N ILE A 534 0.15 4.69 -11.69
CA ILE A 534 -1.12 4.34 -12.35
C ILE A 534 -1.25 5.07 -13.69
N ARG A 535 -1.14 6.41 -13.68
CA ARG A 535 -1.25 7.23 -14.91
C ARG A 535 -0.24 6.84 -15.99
N ASP A 536 0.98 6.48 -15.59
CA ASP A 536 2.08 6.26 -16.52
C ASP A 536 2.12 4.83 -17.08
N TYR A 537 1.61 3.83 -16.34
CA TYR A 537 1.73 2.41 -16.68
C TYR A 537 0.40 1.68 -16.88
N ALA A 538 -0.71 2.15 -16.29
CA ALA A 538 -2.03 1.60 -16.57
C ALA A 538 -2.60 2.16 -17.88
N LYS A 539 -3.46 1.37 -18.52
CA LYS A 539 -4.29 1.78 -19.64
C LYS A 539 -5.52 2.55 -19.18
N MET A 540 -6.07 2.17 -18.03
CA MET A 540 -7.21 2.81 -17.37
C MET A 540 -7.15 2.57 -15.86
N CYS A 541 -7.81 3.41 -15.07
CA CYS A 541 -8.02 3.23 -13.63
C CYS A 541 -9.53 3.26 -13.32
N ILE A 542 -9.99 2.29 -12.53
CA ILE A 542 -11.40 2.09 -12.18
C ILE A 542 -11.57 1.80 -10.68
N PRO A 543 -12.74 2.08 -10.08
CA PRO A 543 -12.98 1.75 -8.68
C PRO A 543 -13.24 0.25 -8.44
N ASP A 544 -13.89 -0.42 -9.38
CA ASP A 544 -14.32 -1.82 -9.28
C ASP A 544 -14.60 -2.36 -10.69
N LEU A 545 -14.42 -3.66 -10.92
CA LEU A 545 -14.79 -4.35 -12.16
C LEU A 545 -16.30 -4.26 -12.48
N GLN A 546 -17.14 -4.00 -11.48
CA GLN A 546 -18.59 -3.81 -11.66
C GLN A 546 -18.92 -2.73 -12.71
N VAL A 547 -18.02 -1.77 -12.95
CA VAL A 547 -18.23 -0.69 -13.94
C VAL A 547 -18.37 -1.18 -15.38
N PHE A 548 -17.97 -2.42 -15.70
CA PHE A 548 -18.11 -2.98 -17.06
C PHE A 548 -19.41 -3.73 -17.29
N VAL A 549 -20.11 -4.13 -16.24
CA VAL A 549 -21.25 -5.06 -16.32
C VAL A 549 -22.37 -4.51 -17.20
N ASP A 550 -22.58 -3.19 -17.19
CA ASP A 550 -23.65 -2.51 -17.91
C ASP A 550 -23.28 -2.12 -19.36
N TYR A 551 -22.08 -2.47 -19.83
CA TYR A 551 -21.57 -2.06 -21.13
C TYR A 551 -21.34 -3.26 -22.05
N PRO A 552 -21.66 -3.13 -23.36
CA PRO A 552 -21.33 -4.16 -24.33
C PRO A 552 -19.81 -4.27 -24.50
N ILE A 553 -19.34 -5.44 -24.95
CA ILE A 553 -17.90 -5.75 -25.06
C ILE A 553 -17.15 -4.82 -26.03
N ASP A 554 -17.84 -4.28 -27.04
CA ASP A 554 -17.31 -3.37 -28.06
C ASP A 554 -17.28 -1.90 -27.63
N PHE A 555 -17.80 -1.59 -26.42
CA PHE A 555 -17.82 -0.23 -25.88
C PHE A 555 -16.41 0.38 -25.78
N GLN A 556 -16.32 1.68 -26.07
CA GLN A 556 -15.08 2.42 -26.11
C GLN A 556 -14.90 3.24 -24.82
N PHE A 557 -14.24 2.66 -23.83
CA PHE A 557 -13.90 3.30 -22.56
C PHE A 557 -12.80 4.34 -22.72
N PRO A 558 -12.76 5.42 -21.90
CA PRO A 558 -11.63 6.34 -21.89
C PRO A 558 -10.35 5.64 -21.42
N ALA A 559 -9.22 5.94 -22.06
CA ALA A 559 -7.93 5.40 -21.66
C ALA A 559 -6.90 6.51 -21.42
N PHE A 560 -5.89 6.23 -20.59
CA PHE A 560 -4.71 7.06 -20.51
C PHE A 560 -4.04 7.05 -21.89
N GLY A 561 -3.85 8.23 -22.47
CA GLY A 561 -3.31 8.37 -23.81
C GLY A 561 -2.34 9.53 -23.87
N ARG A 562 -1.20 9.34 -24.56
CA ARG A 562 -0.21 10.39 -24.79
C ARG A 562 -0.14 10.77 -26.26
N ASP A 563 -0.07 12.07 -26.54
CA ASP A 563 0.22 12.57 -27.88
C ASP A 563 1.66 12.27 -28.30
N LYS A 564 1.98 12.60 -29.57
CA LYS A 564 3.32 12.41 -30.13
C LYS A 564 4.43 13.16 -29.37
N ASN A 565 4.07 14.15 -28.55
CA ASN A 565 4.98 14.92 -27.73
C ASN A 565 5.06 14.37 -26.29
N GLY A 566 4.35 13.28 -25.98
CA GLY A 566 4.27 12.69 -24.65
C GLY A 566 3.24 13.35 -23.72
N THR A 567 2.49 14.35 -24.20
CA THR A 567 1.47 15.08 -23.43
C THR A 567 0.27 14.18 -23.19
N LEU A 568 -0.23 14.13 -21.96
CA LEU A 568 -1.43 13.37 -21.65
C LEU A 568 -2.66 14.03 -22.32
N VAL A 569 -3.47 13.24 -23.02
CA VAL A 569 -4.64 13.71 -23.79
C VAL A 569 -5.93 12.95 -23.48
N GLY A 570 -5.87 11.98 -22.57
CA GLY A 570 -7.02 11.21 -22.09
C GLY A 570 -6.84 10.97 -20.61
N SER A 571 -7.91 11.17 -19.84
CA SER A 571 -7.84 11.09 -18.38
C SER A 571 -7.63 9.66 -17.89
N GLY A 572 -8.08 8.65 -18.64
CA GLY A 572 -7.94 7.24 -18.29
C GLY A 572 -8.63 6.81 -17.00
N PHE A 573 -9.45 7.67 -16.39
CA PHE A 573 -10.30 7.32 -15.25
C PHE A 573 -11.71 7.02 -15.73
N PHE A 574 -12.31 5.98 -15.15
CA PHE A 574 -13.70 5.63 -15.41
C PHE A 574 -14.39 5.20 -14.10
N PRO A 575 -15.61 5.67 -13.79
CA PRO A 575 -16.50 6.49 -14.63
C PRO A 575 -16.09 7.96 -14.83
N ALA A 576 -15.31 8.54 -13.91
CA ALA A 576 -14.90 9.94 -13.98
C ALA A 576 -13.56 10.18 -13.25
N GLU A 577 -12.96 11.37 -13.45
CA GLU A 577 -11.72 11.76 -12.78
C GLU A 577 -11.91 11.92 -11.25
N PRO A 578 -10.89 11.57 -10.43
CA PRO A 578 -10.94 11.77 -8.99
C PRO A 578 -11.18 13.24 -8.63
N LEU A 579 -12.05 13.49 -7.65
CA LEU A 579 -12.46 14.84 -7.27
C LEU A 579 -11.28 15.70 -6.76
N SER A 580 -10.29 15.08 -6.09
CA SER A 580 -9.06 15.73 -5.62
C SER A 580 -8.27 16.43 -6.73
N LEU A 581 -8.41 15.99 -7.98
CA LEU A 581 -7.74 16.60 -9.14
C LEU A 581 -8.43 17.89 -9.60
N HIS A 582 -9.59 18.25 -9.05
CA HIS A 582 -10.34 19.43 -9.46
C HIS A 582 -10.62 20.42 -8.33
N THR A 583 -10.38 20.02 -7.08
CA THR A 583 -10.54 20.85 -5.88
C THR A 583 -9.19 21.29 -5.31
N ASN A 584 -9.16 22.46 -4.65
CA ASN A 584 -7.98 22.96 -3.95
C ASN A 584 -8.00 22.65 -2.44
N VAL A 585 -9.13 22.11 -1.96
CA VAL A 585 -9.32 21.75 -0.55
C VAL A 585 -8.86 20.30 -0.41
N PRO A 586 -8.06 19.96 0.62
CA PRO A 586 -7.89 18.56 1.02
C PRO A 586 -9.28 17.91 1.08
N ILE A 587 -9.43 16.65 0.67
CA ILE A 587 -10.72 15.96 0.77
C ILE A 587 -11.07 15.86 2.26
N VAL A 588 -11.71 16.89 2.79
CA VAL A 588 -12.62 16.78 3.92
C VAL A 588 -13.80 16.05 3.33
N CYS A 589 -14.18 14.90 3.90
CA CYS A 589 -15.41 14.22 3.52
C CYS A 589 -16.51 15.28 3.36
N LEU A 590 -16.94 15.52 2.12
CA LEU A 590 -18.11 16.32 1.81
C LEU A 590 -19.30 15.47 2.24
N THR A 591 -19.52 15.41 3.56
CA THR A 591 -20.73 14.87 4.17
C THR A 591 -21.40 16.04 4.87
N ASP A 592 -22.42 16.55 4.18
CA ASP A 592 -23.47 17.51 4.56
C ASP A 592 -23.14 18.69 5.48
#